data_AF-A0A7X2IE42-F1
#
_entry.id   AF-A0A7X2IE42-F1
#
_cell.length_a   1.000
_cell.length_b   1.000
_cell.length_c   1.000
_cell.angle_alpha   90.00
_cell.angle_beta   90.00
_cell.angle_gamma   90.00
#
_symmetry.space_group_name_H-M   'P 1'
#
loop_
_entity.id
_entity.type
_entity.pdbx_description
1 polymer ?
#
loop_
_entity_poly.entity_id
_entity_poly.type
_entity_poly.pdbx_seq_one_letter_code
_entity_poly.pdbx_strand_id
1 'polypeptide(L)'
;MKICSHKGLRVSVFTRNEHCPPHVHVGNGRWDARFRFSFWHNGVALWDVNPLWIAPAASLLEELRQVIEQPVNLRLARQRWWLSRQSVCLEHQHWDRDSEEVVRPSEWRRNAVAILWAGYLPLRDRTELQLAGQARPLEIEL
;
A
#
# COMPACT_ATOMS: atom_id res chain seq x y z
N MET A 1 12.81 -6.04 -3.94
CA MET A 1 12.28 -7.38 -4.32
C MET A 1 11.36 -7.24 -5.51
N LYS A 2 11.50 -8.09 -6.55
CA LYS A 2 10.68 -8.00 -7.77
C LYS A 2 9.23 -8.45 -7.50
N ILE A 3 8.28 -7.70 -8.08
CA ILE A 3 6.86 -8.07 -8.13
C ILE A 3 6.55 -8.60 -9.54
N CYS A 4 6.65 -7.75 -10.55
CA CYS A 4 6.42 -8.13 -11.94
C CYS A 4 7.35 -7.34 -12.89
N SER A 5 7.15 -7.54 -14.19
CA SER A 5 7.76 -6.74 -15.24
C SER A 5 6.70 -6.31 -16.25
N HIS A 6 6.79 -5.08 -16.74
CA HIS A 6 5.88 -4.56 -17.76
C HIS A 6 6.68 -3.72 -18.76
N LYS A 7 6.57 -4.03 -20.07
CA LYS A 7 7.29 -3.32 -21.15
C LYS A 7 8.80 -3.12 -20.88
N GLY A 8 9.46 -4.16 -20.34
CA GLY A 8 10.89 -4.13 -19.98
C GLY A 8 11.21 -3.39 -18.67
N LEU A 9 10.24 -2.72 -18.05
CA LEU A 9 10.38 -2.09 -16.74
C LEU A 9 10.16 -3.11 -15.63
N ARG A 10 10.95 -2.99 -14.57
CA ARG A 10 10.85 -3.84 -13.38
C ARG A 10 10.06 -3.12 -12.30
N VAL A 11 9.01 -3.76 -11.80
CA VAL A 11 8.26 -3.31 -10.62
C VAL A 11 8.87 -3.98 -9.38
N SER A 12 9.21 -3.22 -8.35
CA SER A 12 9.86 -3.76 -7.16
C SER A 12 9.56 -2.98 -5.89
N VAL A 13 9.50 -3.67 -4.75
CA VAL A 13 9.57 -3.03 -3.43
C VAL A 13 11.05 -2.75 -3.11
N PHE A 14 11.40 -1.51 -2.80
CA PHE A 14 12.70 -1.16 -2.23
C PHE A 14 12.56 -0.95 -0.72
N THR A 15 13.62 -1.28 0.02
CA THR A 15 13.54 -1.48 1.48
C THR A 15 14.55 -0.59 2.23
N ARG A 16 15.24 0.30 1.52
CA ARG A 16 16.35 1.08 2.08
C ARG A 16 15.82 2.36 2.71
N ASN A 17 15.95 2.50 4.03
CA ASN A 17 15.83 3.75 4.82
C ASN A 17 14.65 4.71 4.55
N GLU A 18 13.60 4.26 3.86
CA GLU A 18 12.41 5.08 3.62
C GLU A 18 11.36 4.81 4.71
N HIS A 19 11.07 5.82 5.54
CA HIS A 19 9.93 5.84 6.46
C HIS A 19 8.66 6.26 5.70
N CYS A 20 8.28 5.45 4.72
CA CYS A 20 7.23 5.76 3.77
C CYS A 20 6.09 4.74 3.88
N PRO A 21 4.83 5.12 3.61
CA PRO A 21 3.71 4.17 3.47
C PRO A 21 3.99 3.11 2.40
N PRO A 22 3.26 1.98 2.37
CA PRO A 22 3.46 0.90 1.42
C PRO A 22 3.46 1.38 -0.03
N HIS A 23 4.54 1.08 -0.75
CA HIS A 23 4.70 1.49 -2.15
C HIS A 23 5.64 0.56 -2.93
N VAL A 24 5.58 0.69 -4.25
CA VAL A 24 6.46 0.02 -5.21
C VAL A 24 7.15 1.05 -6.08
N HIS A 25 8.33 0.69 -6.57
CA HIS A 25 9.14 1.47 -7.50
C HIS A 25 9.11 0.84 -8.88
N VAL A 26 9.05 1.70 -9.90
CA VAL A 26 9.20 1.34 -11.30
C VAL A 26 10.04 2.41 -11.98
N GLY A 27 11.07 2.02 -12.70
CA GLY A 27 11.96 2.97 -13.35
C GLY A 27 12.98 2.31 -14.26
N ASN A 28 13.80 3.13 -14.89
CA ASN A 28 14.87 2.70 -15.81
C ASN A 28 16.24 3.32 -15.49
N GLY A 29 16.40 3.85 -14.28
CA GLY A 29 17.63 4.53 -13.82
C GLY A 29 17.73 6.00 -14.23
N ARG A 30 16.95 6.45 -15.22
CA ARG A 30 16.81 7.89 -15.53
C ARG A 30 15.69 8.52 -14.70
N TRP A 31 14.58 7.82 -14.55
CA TRP A 31 13.48 8.19 -13.68
C TRP A 31 13.05 6.99 -12.82
N ASP A 32 12.40 7.29 -11.70
CA ASP A 32 11.78 6.36 -10.77
C ASP A 32 10.39 6.86 -10.41
N ALA A 33 9.36 6.07 -10.70
CA ALA A 33 7.99 6.33 -10.31
C ALA A 33 7.62 5.46 -9.11
N ARG A 34 7.03 6.08 -8.09
CA ARG A 34 6.55 5.39 -6.90
C ARG A 34 5.03 5.30 -6.94
N PHE A 35 4.51 4.11 -6.67
CA PHE A 35 3.08 3.86 -6.59
C PHE A 35 2.74 3.36 -5.20
N ARG A 36 1.82 4.05 -4.52
CA ARG A 36 1.31 3.67 -3.21
C ARG A 36 0.25 2.59 -3.35
N PHE A 37 0.23 1.69 -2.38
CA PHE A 37 -0.85 0.74 -2.16
C PHE A 37 -1.20 0.67 -0.67
N SER A 38 -2.24 -0.08 -0.33
CA SER A 38 -2.70 -0.22 1.04
C SER A 38 -2.89 -1.67 1.45
N PHE A 39 -2.95 -1.86 2.76
CA PHE A 39 -3.33 -3.11 3.42
C PHE A 39 -4.79 -3.13 3.86
N TRP A 40 -5.60 -2.10 3.57
CA TRP A 40 -7.04 -2.11 3.87
C TRP A 40 -7.94 -1.97 2.64
N HIS A 41 -7.38 -1.63 1.47
CA HIS A 41 -8.11 -1.62 0.19
C HIS A 41 -7.17 -2.00 -0.97
N ASN A 42 -7.76 -2.29 -2.13
CA ASN A 42 -7.04 -2.74 -3.33
C ASN A 42 -6.59 -1.62 -4.28
N GLY A 43 -6.79 -0.36 -3.89
CA GLY A 43 -6.45 0.78 -4.72
C GLY A 43 -4.94 0.99 -4.82
N VAL A 44 -4.48 1.30 -6.04
CA VAL A 44 -3.11 1.74 -6.31
C VAL A 44 -3.13 3.14 -6.89
N ALA A 45 -2.26 4.02 -6.38
CA ALA A 45 -2.15 5.40 -6.83
C ALA A 45 -0.70 5.78 -7.12
N LEU A 46 -0.49 6.59 -8.17
CA LEU A 46 0.80 7.25 -8.38
C LEU A 46 1.08 8.18 -7.19
N TRP A 47 2.27 8.04 -6.62
CA TRP A 47 2.75 8.93 -5.56
C TRP A 47 3.55 10.08 -6.18
N ASP A 48 4.65 9.75 -6.83
CA ASP A 48 5.50 10.72 -7.52
C ASP A 48 6.37 10.06 -8.58
N VAL A 49 7.05 10.91 -9.35
CA VAL A 49 8.08 10.53 -10.30
C VAL A 49 9.31 11.40 -10.04
N ASN A 50 10.47 10.77 -9.88
CA ASN A 50 11.73 11.45 -9.64
C ASN A 50 12.76 11.11 -10.72
N PRO A 51 13.37 12.11 -11.39
CA PRO A 51 12.99 13.51 -11.38
C PRO A 51 11.82 13.80 -12.35
N LEU A 52 10.95 14.74 -11.98
CA LEU A 52 9.71 15.03 -12.71
C LEU A 52 9.94 15.50 -14.16
N TRP A 53 11.04 16.19 -14.43
CA TRP A 53 11.32 16.78 -15.75
C TRP A 53 11.64 15.75 -16.86
N ILE A 54 11.87 14.48 -16.49
CA ILE A 54 11.99 13.33 -17.41
C ILE A 54 10.98 12.24 -17.07
N ALA A 55 9.84 12.63 -16.49
CA ALA A 55 8.77 11.70 -16.23
C ALA A 55 8.31 11.02 -17.53
N PRO A 56 7.94 9.73 -17.47
CA PRO A 56 7.33 9.05 -18.60
C PRO A 56 5.94 9.65 -18.91
N ALA A 57 5.40 9.28 -20.07
CA ALA A 57 4.05 9.68 -20.46
C ALA A 57 3.01 9.22 -19.43
N ALA A 58 1.98 10.04 -19.22
CA ALA A 58 0.89 9.74 -18.29
C ALA A 58 0.18 8.41 -18.61
N SER A 59 0.06 8.06 -19.90
CA SER A 59 -0.48 6.77 -20.33
C SER A 59 0.32 5.58 -19.80
N LEU A 60 1.65 5.66 -19.82
CA LEU A 60 2.51 4.61 -19.26
C LEU A 60 2.38 4.53 -17.73
N LEU A 61 2.24 5.68 -17.04
CA LEU A 61 2.03 5.69 -15.59
C LEU A 61 0.69 5.05 -15.21
N GLU A 62 -0.37 5.30 -15.96
CA GLU A 62 -1.67 4.69 -15.73
C GLU A 62 -1.67 3.18 -16.06
N GLU A 63 -1.03 2.77 -17.15
CA GLU A 63 -0.83 1.34 -17.46
C GLU A 63 -0.08 0.63 -16.33
N LEU A 64 0.98 1.25 -15.80
CA LEU A 64 1.73 0.70 -14.67
C LEU A 64 0.85 0.59 -13.41
N ARG A 65 0.06 1.62 -13.11
CA ARG A 65 -0.90 1.61 -11.99
C ARG A 65 -1.85 0.42 -12.09
N GLN A 66 -2.46 0.22 -13.26
CA GLN A 66 -3.38 -0.89 -13.54
C GLN A 66 -2.70 -2.26 -13.42
N VAL A 67 -1.46 -2.39 -13.93
CA VAL A 67 -0.68 -3.63 -13.80
C VAL A 67 -0.39 -3.96 -12.34
N ILE A 68 -0.03 -2.96 -11.53
CA ILE A 68 0.25 -3.16 -10.10
C ILE A 68 -1.04 -3.51 -9.35
N GLU A 69 -2.17 -2.89 -9.71
CA GLU A 69 -3.49 -3.11 -9.11
C GLU A 69 -4.08 -4.51 -9.40
N GLN A 70 -3.57 -5.23 -10.39
CA GLN A 70 -3.97 -6.62 -10.63
C GLN A 70 -3.80 -7.46 -9.35
N PRO A 71 -4.78 -8.27 -8.94
CA PRO A 71 -4.77 -8.97 -7.65
C PRO A 71 -3.48 -9.75 -7.37
N VAL A 72 -2.98 -10.48 -8.37
CA VAL A 72 -1.74 -11.27 -8.25
C VAL A 72 -0.51 -10.40 -7.97
N ASN A 73 -0.42 -9.22 -8.58
CA ASN A 73 0.71 -8.31 -8.42
C ASN A 73 0.59 -7.52 -7.11
N LEU A 74 -0.61 -7.09 -6.76
CA LEU A 74 -0.86 -6.35 -5.52
C LEU A 74 -0.64 -7.22 -4.28
N ARG A 75 -1.14 -8.46 -4.29
CA ARG A 75 -0.86 -9.47 -3.28
C ARG A 75 0.64 -9.67 -3.10
N LEU A 76 1.37 -9.84 -4.21
CA LEU A 76 2.81 -10.03 -4.17
C LEU A 76 3.51 -8.76 -3.64
N ALA A 77 3.05 -7.56 -3.98
CA ALA A 77 3.57 -6.31 -3.44
C ALA A 77 3.42 -6.25 -1.91
N ARG A 78 2.23 -6.57 -1.37
CA ARG A 78 1.97 -6.67 0.07
C ARG A 78 2.86 -7.69 0.76
N GLN A 79 3.00 -8.89 0.18
CA GLN A 79 3.85 -9.94 0.72
C GLN A 79 5.32 -9.51 0.77
N ARG A 80 5.84 -8.89 -0.31
CA ARG A 80 7.22 -8.39 -0.34
C ARG A 80 7.42 -7.25 0.65
N TRP A 81 6.47 -6.34 0.75
CA TRP A 81 6.51 -5.26 1.74
C TRP A 81 6.55 -5.81 3.15
N TRP A 82 5.62 -6.69 3.51
CA TRP A 82 5.54 -7.31 4.83
C TRP A 82 6.84 -8.03 5.20
N LEU A 83 7.39 -8.84 4.28
CA LEU A 83 8.68 -9.52 4.48
C LEU A 83 9.83 -8.55 4.80
N SER A 84 9.77 -7.32 4.29
CA SER A 84 10.84 -6.34 4.49
C SER A 84 10.62 -5.34 5.63
N ARG A 85 9.38 -4.99 5.94
CA ARG A 85 9.04 -3.89 6.84
C ARG A 85 8.30 -4.34 8.09
N GLN A 86 7.61 -5.49 8.03
CA GLN A 86 6.76 -6.01 9.10
C GLN A 86 5.82 -4.95 9.71
N SER A 87 5.31 -4.04 8.87
CA SER A 87 4.34 -3.01 9.23
C SER A 87 3.43 -2.74 8.04
N VAL A 88 2.18 -2.40 8.34
CA VAL A 88 1.15 -2.03 7.37
C VAL A 88 0.91 -0.51 7.33
N CYS A 89 1.59 0.26 8.19
CA CYS A 89 1.49 1.71 8.32
C CYS A 89 0.07 2.22 8.62
N LEU A 90 -0.69 1.44 9.37
CA LEU A 90 -2.04 1.78 9.85
C LEU A 90 -2.08 2.04 11.35
N GLU A 91 -0.98 1.72 12.04
CA GLU A 91 -0.76 2.01 13.45
C GLU A 91 -0.85 3.54 13.66
N HIS A 92 -1.57 3.97 14.70
CA HIS A 92 -1.90 5.39 14.97
C HIS A 92 -2.91 6.05 14.01
N GLN A 93 -3.57 5.29 13.13
CA GLN A 93 -4.74 5.77 12.40
C GLN A 93 -6.03 5.33 13.11
N HIS A 94 -7.17 5.81 12.62
CA HIS A 94 -8.49 5.35 13.06
C HIS A 94 -9.18 4.56 11.95
N TRP A 95 -10.08 3.65 12.34
CA TRP A 95 -11.00 2.97 11.46
C TRP A 95 -12.39 3.59 11.58
N ASP A 96 -12.90 4.19 10.52
CA ASP A 96 -14.30 4.65 10.44
C ASP A 96 -15.19 3.45 10.14
N ARG A 97 -16.07 3.11 11.08
CA ARG A 97 -16.96 1.95 10.95
C ARG A 97 -18.11 2.18 9.96
N ASP A 98 -18.43 3.43 9.64
CA ASP A 98 -19.53 3.73 8.73
C ASP A 98 -19.12 3.57 7.27
N SER A 99 -17.93 4.06 6.93
CA SER A 99 -17.37 3.99 5.58
C SER A 99 -16.43 2.80 5.35
N GLU A 100 -16.12 2.04 6.40
CA GLU A 100 -15.16 0.93 6.37
C GLU A 100 -13.80 1.38 5.80
N GLU A 101 -13.30 2.52 6.29
CA GLU A 101 -12.09 3.14 5.78
C GLU A 101 -11.13 3.54 6.91
N VAL A 102 -9.84 3.60 6.57
CA VAL A 102 -8.83 4.16 7.49
C VAL A 102 -8.80 5.68 7.33
N VAL A 103 -9.01 6.38 8.43
CA VAL A 103 -9.00 7.86 8.51
C VAL A 103 -7.90 8.35 9.46
N ARG A 104 -7.46 9.59 9.24
CA ARG A 104 -6.47 10.22 10.11
C ARG A 104 -7.09 10.59 11.46
N PRO A 105 -6.34 10.54 12.58
CA PRO A 105 -6.87 11.00 13.88
C PRO A 105 -7.30 12.47 13.88
N SER A 106 -6.71 13.30 13.01
CA SER A 106 -7.07 14.70 12.84
C SER A 106 -8.41 14.91 12.13
N GLU A 107 -8.95 13.88 11.47
CA GLU A 107 -10.22 13.92 10.78
C GLU A 107 -11.32 13.37 11.68
N TRP A 108 -12.14 14.27 12.24
CA TRP A 108 -13.22 13.85 13.11
C TRP A 108 -14.28 13.08 12.31
N ARG A 109 -14.53 11.83 12.71
CA ARG A 109 -15.64 10.99 12.26
C ARG A 109 -16.34 10.43 13.48
N ARG A 110 -17.68 10.47 13.49
CA ARG A 110 -18.50 10.06 14.66
C ARG A 110 -18.19 8.62 15.10
N ASN A 111 -17.97 7.72 14.15
CA ASN A 111 -17.78 6.29 14.39
C ASN A 111 -16.34 5.82 14.12
N ALA A 112 -15.36 6.74 14.12
CA ALA A 112 -13.95 6.40 14.03
C ALA A 112 -13.41 5.86 15.36
N VAL A 113 -12.70 4.73 15.29
CA VAL A 113 -12.10 4.05 16.44
C VAL A 113 -10.61 3.88 16.21
N ALA A 114 -9.80 4.14 17.24
CA ALA A 114 -8.35 4.01 17.14
C ALA A 114 -7.92 2.57 16.81
N ILE A 115 -6.98 2.45 15.87
CA ILE A 115 -6.28 1.22 15.54
C ILE A 115 -5.09 1.09 16.50
N LEU A 116 -5.18 0.13 17.43
CA LEU A 116 -4.15 -0.12 18.44
C LEU A 116 -3.00 -0.98 17.88
N TRP A 117 -3.33 -1.90 16.99
CA TRP A 117 -2.39 -2.77 16.32
C TRP A 117 -2.93 -3.15 14.94
N ALA A 118 -2.02 -3.36 13.99
CA ALA A 118 -2.38 -3.82 12.67
C ALA A 118 -1.31 -4.81 12.16
N GLY A 119 -1.75 -5.87 11.49
CA GLY A 119 -0.86 -6.88 10.93
C GLY A 119 -1.40 -7.48 9.65
N TYR A 120 -0.51 -7.98 8.81
CA TYR A 120 -0.86 -8.65 7.57
C TYR A 120 -0.52 -10.14 7.64
N LEU A 121 -1.41 -10.97 7.11
CA LEU A 121 -1.31 -12.42 7.04
C LEU A 121 -1.11 -12.86 5.57
N PRO A 122 0.16 -13.07 5.13
CA PRO A 122 0.50 -13.37 3.73
C PRO A 122 -0.19 -14.58 3.10
N LEU A 123 -0.47 -15.60 3.91
CA LEU A 123 -1.07 -16.86 3.46
C LEU A 123 -2.53 -16.67 3.04
N ARG A 124 -3.24 -15.75 3.69
CA ARG A 124 -4.67 -15.47 3.46
C ARG A 124 -4.93 -14.18 2.69
N ASP A 125 -3.89 -13.39 2.39
CA ASP A 125 -4.03 -12.03 1.85
C ASP A 125 -5.00 -11.18 2.67
N ARG A 126 -4.79 -11.22 3.99
CA ARG A 126 -5.72 -10.66 4.99
C ARG A 126 -5.00 -9.69 5.91
N THR A 127 -5.66 -8.59 6.24
CA THR A 127 -5.19 -7.66 7.27
C THR A 127 -6.05 -7.78 8.50
N GLU A 128 -5.41 -7.72 9.67
CA GLU A 128 -6.09 -7.74 10.97
C GLU A 128 -5.83 -6.41 11.68
N LEU A 129 -6.90 -5.80 12.19
CA LEU A 129 -6.85 -4.56 12.97
C LEU A 129 -7.38 -4.81 14.37
N GLN A 130 -6.59 -4.55 15.40
CA GLN A 130 -7.07 -4.49 16.77
C GLN A 130 -7.60 -3.09 17.04
N LEU A 131 -8.92 -2.94 17.09
CA LEU A 131 -9.56 -1.65 17.39
C LEU A 131 -9.73 -1.45 18.90
N ALA A 132 -9.68 -0.19 19.33
CA ALA A 132 -9.93 0.17 20.72
C ALA A 132 -11.35 -0.25 21.17
N GLY A 133 -11.43 -0.90 22.34
CA GLY A 133 -12.69 -1.38 22.90
C GLY A 133 -13.29 -2.60 22.22
N GLN A 134 -12.61 -3.24 21.25
CA GLN A 134 -13.06 -4.50 20.65
C GLN A 134 -12.30 -5.70 21.22
N ALA A 135 -13.04 -6.78 21.52
CA ALA A 135 -12.46 -8.02 22.06
C ALA A 135 -11.80 -8.91 20.99
N ARG A 136 -12.20 -8.77 19.72
CA ARG A 136 -11.65 -9.51 18.59
C ARG A 136 -11.11 -8.55 17.53
N PRO A 137 -10.07 -8.92 16.79
CA PRO A 137 -9.60 -8.13 15.66
C PRO A 137 -10.67 -8.04 14.56
N LEU A 138 -10.70 -6.90 13.87
CA LEU A 138 -11.36 -6.74 12.59
C LEU A 138 -10.51 -7.40 11.51
N GLU A 139 -11.11 -8.27 10.71
CA GLU A 139 -10.46 -8.94 9.59
C GLU A 139 -10.87 -8.26 8.27
N ILE A 140 -9.89 -7.90 7.45
CA ILE A 140 -10.10 -7.32 6.11
C ILE A 140 -9.52 -8.28 5.08
N GLU A 141 -10.38 -8.83 4.22
CA GLU A 141 -9.98 -9.63 3.06
C GLU A 141 -9.64 -8.72 1.88
N LEU A 142 -8.56 -9.01 1.17
CA LEU A 142 -8.02 -8.19 0.08
C LEU A 142 -7.93 -8.95 -1.25
#